data_AF-C5HDG7-F1
#
_entry.id   AF-C5HDG7-F1
#
_cell.length_a   1.000
_cell.length_b   1.000
_cell.length_c   1.000
_cell.angle_alpha   90.00
_cell.angle_beta   90.00
_cell.angle_gamma   90.00
#
_symmetry.space_group_name_H-M   'P 1'
#
loop_
_entity.id
_entity.type
_entity.pdbx_description
1 polymer ?
#
loop_
_entity_poly.entity_id
_entity_poly.type
_entity_poly.pdbx_seq_one_letter_code
_entity_poly.pdbx_strand_id
1 'polypeptide(L)'
;EHLVRFVIDSLAELEEFIKEADAGLLRKVPEGDYNALVGVMELLLAVRDRQMATDELFEPLKQTITLLESYEQKLPDQIYIQLEELPEKWNNTKKLAVSVKHDVAPLQISEVTLIRKRCTAFDVKQVHFRERFCLDAPFSFNARNPYSLLDKANIDLQAMEDEKLHLQQSATLFDVVVPDYKQLKKCFKEIKLLKELWDLIHSARSSIVDWVKTPWRQINVEQMDMELRRFAKDLLSLDKHTRSWNAYFGLDLLIKNLITSLRAITDLQNPAIRDRHWHQLMNATKVQFTMTEQTTLSDLLALELHKVEDEVRNIVDKAVKEMGTEKILLEISQTWTSMEFSYEHHHRTGTPLIQADELLFETLDNNQVQLQVIMQS
;
A
#
# COMPACT_ATOMS: atom_id res chain seq x y z
N GLU A 1 -28.93 44.12 -40.66
CA GLU A 1 -28.49 42.73 -40.91
C GLU A 1 -28.34 41.90 -39.64
N HIS A 2 -27.47 42.27 -38.68
CA HIS A 2 -27.31 41.48 -37.45
C HIS A 2 -28.60 41.30 -36.62
N LEU A 3 -29.40 42.37 -36.44
CA LEU A 3 -30.67 42.30 -35.69
C LEU A 3 -31.75 41.49 -36.42
N VAL A 4 -31.81 41.61 -37.75
CA VAL A 4 -32.71 40.82 -38.60
C VAL A 4 -32.40 39.33 -38.48
N ARG A 5 -31.12 38.97 -38.57
CA ARG A 5 -30.66 37.59 -38.43
C ARG A 5 -30.89 37.05 -37.01
N PHE A 6 -30.66 37.86 -35.99
CA PHE A 6 -30.94 37.49 -34.60
C PHE A 6 -32.42 37.14 -34.38
N VAL A 7 -33.35 37.97 -34.88
CA VAL A 7 -34.80 37.71 -34.78
C VAL A 7 -35.19 36.43 -35.53
N ILE A 8 -34.67 36.23 -36.74
CA ILE A 8 -34.95 35.02 -37.55
C ILE A 8 -34.42 33.76 -36.87
N ASP A 9 -33.15 33.77 -36.45
CA ASP A 9 -32.48 32.61 -35.87
C ASP A 9 -33.13 32.24 -34.52
N SER A 10 -33.51 33.22 -33.68
CA SER A 10 -34.19 32.97 -32.40
C SER A 10 -35.61 32.42 -32.55
N LEU A 11 -36.39 32.89 -33.54
CA LEU A 11 -37.74 32.37 -33.77
C LEU A 11 -37.71 30.98 -34.41
N ALA A 12 -36.77 30.73 -35.33
CA ALA A 12 -36.60 29.43 -35.96
C ALA A 12 -36.14 28.36 -34.96
N GLU A 13 -35.17 28.68 -34.10
CA GLU A 13 -34.66 27.77 -33.07
C GLU A 13 -35.73 27.47 -32.00
N LEU A 14 -36.57 28.45 -31.64
CA LEU A 14 -37.72 28.21 -30.77
C LEU A 14 -38.79 27.32 -31.45
N GLU A 15 -39.07 27.53 -32.73
CA GLU A 15 -40.03 26.70 -33.47
C GLU A 15 -39.55 25.25 -33.60
N GLU A 16 -38.26 25.04 -33.85
CA GLU A 16 -37.64 23.72 -33.90
C GLU A 16 -37.71 23.03 -32.54
N PHE A 17 -37.35 23.73 -31.47
CA PHE A 17 -37.47 23.22 -30.10
C PHE A 17 -38.90 22.82 -29.73
N ILE A 18 -39.90 23.64 -30.09
CA ILE A 18 -41.32 23.34 -29.84
C ILE A 18 -41.74 22.06 -30.58
N LYS A 19 -41.34 21.91 -31.86
CA LYS A 19 -41.65 20.71 -32.65
C LYS A 19 -41.03 19.46 -32.05
N GLU A 20 -39.77 19.53 -31.63
CA GLU A 20 -39.07 18.40 -30.99
C GLU A 20 -39.67 18.05 -29.62
N ALA A 21 -39.94 19.07 -28.80
CA ALA A 21 -40.53 18.90 -27.48
C ALA A 21 -41.94 18.31 -27.57
N ASP A 22 -42.82 18.84 -28.43
CA ASP A 22 -44.17 18.32 -28.61
C ASP A 22 -44.15 16.88 -29.17
N ALA A 23 -43.30 16.59 -30.15
CA ALA A 23 -43.15 15.24 -30.71
C ALA A 23 -42.66 14.24 -29.66
N GLY A 24 -41.74 14.64 -28.80
CA GLY A 24 -41.22 13.82 -27.71
C GLY A 24 -42.21 13.65 -26.55
N LEU A 25 -42.95 14.69 -26.17
CA LEU A 25 -43.96 14.67 -25.11
C LEU A 25 -45.23 13.88 -25.50
N LEU A 26 -45.58 13.85 -26.78
CA LEU A 26 -46.71 13.06 -27.30
C LEU A 26 -46.39 11.55 -27.40
N ARG A 27 -45.12 11.17 -27.28
CA ARG A 27 -44.72 9.75 -27.28
C ARG A 27 -45.22 9.09 -26.01
N LYS A 28 -46.13 8.12 -26.16
CA LYS A 28 -46.61 7.32 -25.02
C LYS A 28 -45.44 6.57 -24.37
N VAL A 29 -45.30 6.71 -23.06
CA VAL A 29 -44.38 5.94 -22.24
C VAL A 29 -45.13 4.70 -21.74
N PRO A 30 -44.86 3.49 -22.26
CA PRO A 30 -45.44 2.27 -21.71
C PRO A 30 -44.84 1.98 -20.32
N GLU A 31 -45.63 1.34 -19.46
CA GLU A 31 -45.15 0.88 -18.16
C GLU A 31 -43.93 -0.04 -18.31
N GLY A 32 -42.83 0.31 -17.65
CA GLY A 32 -41.57 -0.46 -17.64
C GLY A 32 -40.53 -0.05 -18.70
N ASP A 33 -40.82 0.90 -19.59
CA ASP A 33 -39.81 1.43 -20.52
C ASP A 33 -39.03 2.57 -19.87
N TYR A 34 -37.94 2.18 -19.20
CA TYR A 34 -37.03 3.11 -18.52
C TYR A 34 -36.49 4.18 -19.47
N ASN A 35 -36.06 3.81 -20.69
CA ASN A 35 -35.44 4.73 -21.63
C ASN A 35 -36.44 5.76 -22.17
N ALA A 36 -37.69 5.34 -22.42
CA ALA A 36 -38.75 6.28 -22.80
C ALA A 36 -39.10 7.24 -21.65
N LEU A 37 -39.12 6.77 -20.40
CA LEU A 37 -39.35 7.62 -19.22
C LEU A 37 -38.23 8.65 -19.03
N VAL A 38 -36.97 8.24 -19.18
CA VAL A 38 -35.79 9.13 -19.15
C VAL A 38 -35.94 10.26 -20.17
N GLY A 39 -36.19 9.90 -21.45
CA GLY A 39 -36.29 10.90 -22.52
C GLY A 39 -37.44 11.89 -22.33
N VAL A 40 -38.60 11.43 -21.84
CA VAL A 40 -39.72 12.33 -21.51
C VAL A 40 -39.38 13.23 -20.31
N MET A 41 -38.69 12.72 -19.29
CA MET A 41 -38.25 13.54 -18.16
C MET A 41 -37.21 14.60 -18.54
N GLU A 42 -36.26 14.27 -19.42
CA GLU A 42 -35.28 15.23 -19.95
C GLU A 42 -35.96 16.37 -20.72
N LEU A 43 -36.95 16.05 -21.56
CA LEU A 43 -37.74 17.05 -22.29
C LEU A 43 -38.60 17.91 -21.34
N LEU A 44 -39.21 17.31 -20.32
CA LEU A 44 -39.95 18.07 -19.29
C LEU A 44 -39.04 19.03 -18.51
N LEU A 45 -37.81 18.61 -18.20
CA LEU A 45 -36.78 19.45 -17.59
C LEU A 45 -36.36 20.59 -18.52
N ALA A 46 -36.09 20.29 -19.79
CA ALA A 46 -35.71 21.29 -20.79
C ALA A 46 -36.80 22.36 -20.99
N VAL A 47 -38.08 21.95 -21.09
CA VAL A 47 -39.21 22.88 -21.20
C VAL A 47 -39.32 23.76 -19.95
N ARG A 48 -39.11 23.21 -18.75
CA ARG A 48 -39.13 23.96 -17.49
C ARG A 48 -37.99 24.99 -17.43
N ASP A 49 -36.77 24.59 -17.73
CA ASP A 49 -35.59 25.44 -17.59
C ASP A 49 -35.58 26.57 -18.63
N ARG A 50 -36.11 26.30 -19.81
CA ARG A 50 -36.25 27.27 -20.90
C ARG A 50 -37.46 28.20 -20.74
N GLN A 51 -38.35 27.93 -19.78
CA GLN A 51 -39.65 28.61 -19.67
C GLN A 51 -39.52 30.11 -19.42
N MET A 52 -38.76 30.50 -18.40
CA MET A 52 -38.57 31.91 -18.06
C MET A 52 -37.90 32.69 -19.21
N ALA A 53 -36.82 32.12 -19.76
CA ALA A 53 -36.07 32.75 -20.84
C ALA A 53 -36.92 32.93 -22.12
N THR A 54 -37.74 31.93 -22.46
CA THR A 54 -38.61 31.98 -23.65
C THR A 54 -39.79 32.93 -23.45
N ASP A 55 -40.40 32.94 -22.26
CA ASP A 55 -41.51 33.86 -21.94
C ASP A 55 -41.03 35.33 -21.97
N GLU A 56 -39.79 35.62 -21.56
CA GLU A 56 -39.18 36.95 -21.60
C GLU A 56 -38.61 37.34 -22.97
N LEU A 57 -38.38 36.38 -23.88
CA LEU A 57 -37.78 36.61 -25.22
C LEU A 57 -38.73 37.37 -26.17
N PHE A 58 -40.04 37.14 -26.06
CA PHE A 58 -41.01 37.68 -27.03
C PHE A 58 -41.15 39.21 -26.97
N GLU A 59 -40.97 39.82 -25.81
CA GLU A 59 -41.12 41.27 -25.64
C GLU A 59 -39.96 42.08 -26.27
N PRO A 60 -38.67 41.74 -26.02
CA PRO A 60 -37.54 42.34 -26.73
C PRO A 60 -37.57 42.11 -28.25
N LEU A 61 -38.06 40.96 -28.71
CA LEU A 61 -38.19 40.68 -30.15
C LEU A 61 -39.24 41.60 -30.80
N LYS A 62 -40.40 41.80 -30.16
CA LYS A 62 -41.40 42.78 -30.61
C LYS A 62 -40.83 44.19 -30.71
N GLN A 63 -40.09 44.63 -29.68
CA GLN A 63 -39.45 45.94 -29.66
C GLN A 63 -38.37 46.09 -30.75
N THR A 64 -37.62 45.02 -31.02
CA THR A 64 -36.59 45.00 -32.07
C THR A 64 -37.22 45.08 -33.47
N ILE A 65 -38.37 44.42 -33.69
CA ILE A 65 -39.12 44.51 -34.95
C ILE A 65 -39.70 45.92 -35.13
N THR A 66 -40.30 46.53 -34.10
CA THR A 66 -40.77 47.93 -34.15
C THR A 66 -39.63 48.91 -34.44
N LEU A 67 -38.43 48.66 -33.88
CA LEU A 67 -37.25 49.45 -34.19
C LEU A 67 -36.83 49.28 -35.65
N LEU A 68 -36.77 48.05 -36.18
CA LEU A 68 -36.43 47.77 -37.58
C LEU A 68 -37.42 48.41 -38.57
N GLU A 69 -38.71 48.42 -38.23
CA GLU A 69 -39.76 49.11 -38.97
C GLU A 69 -39.56 50.63 -39.01
N SER A 70 -39.09 51.23 -37.90
CA SER A 70 -38.76 52.66 -37.84
C SER A 70 -37.57 53.07 -38.72
N TYR A 71 -36.73 52.10 -39.11
CA TYR A 71 -35.62 52.26 -40.05
C TYR A 71 -35.97 51.80 -41.49
N GLU A 72 -37.27 51.67 -41.82
CA GLU A 72 -37.80 51.23 -43.13
C GLU A 72 -37.35 49.82 -43.57
N GLN A 73 -36.83 48.98 -42.66
CA GLN A 73 -36.52 47.58 -42.94
C GLN A 73 -37.76 46.71 -42.70
N LYS A 74 -38.44 46.34 -43.79
CA LYS A 74 -39.53 45.37 -43.74
C LYS A 74 -38.97 43.95 -43.61
N LEU A 75 -39.42 43.26 -42.57
CA LEU A 75 -39.17 41.84 -42.39
C LEU A 75 -40.13 41.00 -43.24
N PRO A 76 -39.77 39.77 -43.62
CA PRO A 76 -40.68 38.85 -44.31
C PRO A 76 -41.99 38.62 -43.53
N ASP A 77 -43.12 38.54 -44.25
CA ASP A 77 -44.46 38.27 -43.67
C ASP A 77 -44.49 37.01 -42.79
N GLN A 78 -43.64 36.02 -43.11
CA GLN A 78 -43.46 34.79 -42.33
C GLN A 78 -43.05 35.04 -40.87
N ILE A 79 -42.27 36.08 -40.59
CA ILE A 79 -41.79 36.41 -39.24
C ILE A 79 -42.91 36.99 -38.39
N TYR A 80 -43.79 37.80 -39.00
CA TYR A 80 -44.97 38.34 -38.32
C TYR A 80 -45.95 37.23 -37.93
N ILE A 81 -46.17 36.26 -38.84
CA ILE A 81 -46.98 35.07 -38.56
C ILE A 81 -46.35 34.24 -37.43
N GLN A 82 -45.04 34.01 -37.46
CA GLN A 82 -44.33 33.30 -36.38
C GLN A 82 -44.42 34.03 -35.04
N LEU A 83 -44.35 35.37 -35.02
CA LEU A 83 -44.44 36.15 -33.80
C LEU A 83 -45.83 36.13 -33.14
N GLU A 84 -46.89 35.96 -33.93
CA GLU A 84 -48.26 35.77 -33.43
C GLU A 84 -48.54 34.31 -33.03
N GLU A 85 -48.08 33.33 -33.80
CA GLU A 85 -48.38 31.91 -33.58
C GLU A 85 -47.49 31.23 -32.52
N LEU A 86 -46.19 31.58 -32.45
CA LEU A 86 -45.25 30.90 -31.54
C LEU A 86 -45.57 31.07 -30.05
N PRO A 87 -46.05 32.23 -29.56
CA PRO A 87 -46.52 32.35 -28.18
C PRO A 87 -47.67 31.39 -27.84
N GLU A 88 -48.59 31.17 -28.79
CA GLU A 88 -49.69 30.23 -28.61
C GLU A 88 -49.21 28.78 -28.65
N LYS A 89 -48.35 28.42 -29.62
CA LYS A 89 -47.72 27.09 -29.71
C LYS A 89 -46.92 26.78 -28.44
N TRP A 90 -46.12 27.74 -27.96
CA TRP A 90 -45.37 27.63 -26.71
C TRP A 90 -46.28 27.42 -25.49
N ASN A 91 -47.40 28.16 -25.39
CA ASN A 91 -48.38 27.96 -24.33
C ASN A 91 -49.05 26.58 -24.39
N ASN A 92 -49.27 26.04 -25.59
CA ASN A 92 -49.79 24.69 -25.78
C ASN A 92 -48.77 23.63 -25.36
N THR A 93 -47.49 23.78 -25.73
CA THR A 93 -46.39 22.93 -25.25
C THR A 93 -46.27 22.96 -23.73
N LYS A 94 -46.41 24.13 -23.09
CA LYS A 94 -46.44 24.24 -21.62
C LYS A 94 -47.60 23.46 -21.00
N LYS A 95 -48.81 23.57 -21.56
CA LYS A 95 -49.98 22.80 -21.09
C LYS A 95 -49.79 21.30 -21.29
N LEU A 96 -49.25 20.89 -22.44
CA LEU A 96 -48.92 19.51 -22.75
C LEU A 96 -47.88 18.96 -21.75
N ALA A 97 -46.81 19.71 -21.49
CA ALA A 97 -45.80 19.35 -20.50
C ALA A 97 -46.39 19.17 -19.09
N VAL A 98 -47.33 20.03 -18.66
CA VAL A 98 -48.03 19.86 -17.38
C VAL A 98 -48.90 18.59 -17.35
N SER A 99 -49.62 18.29 -18.43
CA SER A 99 -50.43 17.08 -18.55
C SER A 99 -49.56 15.82 -18.52
N VAL A 100 -48.52 15.77 -19.37
CA VAL A 100 -47.60 14.64 -19.44
C VAL A 100 -46.89 14.45 -18.10
N LYS A 101 -46.48 15.54 -17.42
CA LYS A 101 -45.93 15.47 -16.06
C LYS A 101 -46.88 14.80 -15.07
N HIS A 102 -48.18 15.07 -15.14
CA HIS A 102 -49.18 14.41 -14.29
C HIS A 102 -49.29 12.91 -14.62
N ASP A 103 -49.30 12.57 -15.91
CA ASP A 103 -49.42 11.19 -16.39
C ASP A 103 -48.19 10.33 -16.06
N VAL A 104 -46.98 10.90 -16.13
CA VAL A 104 -45.72 10.19 -15.81
C VAL A 104 -45.37 10.22 -14.32
N ALA A 105 -46.02 11.06 -13.51
CA ALA A 105 -45.78 11.14 -12.06
C ALA A 105 -45.87 9.77 -11.33
N PRO A 106 -46.90 8.93 -11.53
CA PRO A 106 -46.96 7.61 -10.89
C PRO A 106 -45.81 6.69 -11.34
N LEU A 107 -45.42 6.74 -12.62
CA LEU A 107 -44.30 5.95 -13.16
C LEU A 107 -42.98 6.40 -12.52
N GLN A 108 -42.76 7.72 -12.45
CA GLN A 108 -41.60 8.33 -11.80
C GLN A 108 -41.53 7.93 -10.31
N ILE A 109 -42.65 7.97 -9.58
CA ILE A 109 -42.70 7.55 -8.17
C ILE A 109 -42.34 6.06 -8.03
N SER A 110 -42.83 5.21 -8.94
CA SER A 110 -42.51 3.78 -8.94
C SER A 110 -41.01 3.55 -9.17
N GLU A 111 -40.41 4.28 -10.12
CA GLU A 111 -38.99 4.15 -10.48
C GLU A 111 -38.09 4.68 -9.36
N VAL A 112 -38.43 5.84 -8.78
CA VAL A 112 -37.75 6.38 -7.57
C VAL A 112 -37.82 5.36 -6.42
N THR A 113 -38.96 4.70 -6.22
CA THR A 113 -39.12 3.67 -5.19
C THR A 113 -38.24 2.45 -5.48
N LEU A 114 -38.14 2.04 -6.75
CA LEU A 114 -37.27 0.96 -7.19
C LEU A 114 -35.78 1.30 -6.98
N ILE A 115 -35.36 2.50 -7.38
CA ILE A 115 -33.99 3.01 -7.17
C ILE A 115 -33.66 3.03 -5.68
N ARG A 116 -34.56 3.53 -4.82
CA ARG A 116 -34.35 3.50 -3.36
C ARG A 116 -34.19 2.07 -2.82
N LYS A 117 -35.03 1.12 -3.28
CA LYS A 117 -34.90 -0.29 -2.91
C LYS A 117 -33.55 -0.87 -3.35
N ARG A 118 -33.08 -0.55 -4.56
CA ARG A 118 -31.75 -0.95 -5.07
C ARG A 118 -30.63 -0.33 -4.24
N CYS A 119 -30.73 0.94 -3.85
CA CYS A 119 -29.77 1.59 -2.95
C CYS A 119 -29.67 0.88 -1.60
N THR A 120 -30.79 0.50 -0.99
CA THR A 120 -30.80 -0.26 0.26
C THR A 120 -30.24 -1.67 0.08
N ALA A 121 -30.59 -2.36 -1.00
CA ALA A 121 -30.04 -3.69 -1.30
C ALA A 121 -28.52 -3.64 -1.51
N PHE A 122 -28.02 -2.61 -2.21
CA PHE A 122 -26.58 -2.39 -2.40
C PHE A 122 -25.88 -2.05 -1.09
N ASP A 123 -26.55 -1.32 -0.18
CA ASP A 123 -26.01 -1.04 1.16
C ASP A 123 -25.76 -2.32 1.97
N VAL A 124 -26.70 -3.27 1.93
CA VAL A 124 -26.51 -4.61 2.53
C VAL A 124 -25.40 -5.38 1.80
N LYS A 125 -25.37 -5.32 0.47
CA LYS A 125 -24.37 -6.00 -0.35
C LYS A 125 -22.95 -5.53 -0.04
N GLN A 126 -22.70 -4.22 0.16
CA GLN A 126 -21.37 -3.73 0.51
C GLN A 126 -20.89 -4.22 1.89
N VAL A 127 -21.81 -4.44 2.84
CA VAL A 127 -21.46 -4.96 4.17
C VAL A 127 -21.05 -6.41 4.07
N HIS A 128 -21.81 -7.24 3.37
CA HIS A 128 -21.41 -8.63 3.12
C HIS A 128 -20.12 -8.74 2.29
N PHE A 129 -19.96 -7.87 1.30
CA PHE A 129 -18.70 -7.77 0.56
C PHE A 129 -17.53 -7.47 1.49
N ARG A 130 -17.70 -6.54 2.44
CA ARG A 130 -16.69 -6.20 3.44
C ARG A 130 -16.33 -7.39 4.33
N GLU A 131 -17.32 -8.13 4.82
CA GLU A 131 -17.09 -9.33 5.65
C GLU A 131 -16.27 -10.36 4.88
N ARG A 132 -16.66 -10.65 3.64
CA ARG A 132 -15.92 -11.58 2.77
C ARG A 132 -14.52 -11.06 2.45
N PHE A 133 -14.36 -9.77 2.16
CA PHE A 133 -13.05 -9.16 1.90
C PHE A 133 -12.11 -9.32 3.09
N CYS A 134 -12.59 -9.14 4.33
CA CYS A 134 -11.78 -9.34 5.53
C CYS A 134 -11.33 -10.80 5.75
N LEU A 135 -12.05 -11.79 5.18
CA LEU A 135 -11.70 -13.20 5.27
C LEU A 135 -10.82 -13.68 4.11
N ASP A 136 -11.14 -13.25 2.89
CA ASP A 136 -10.49 -13.72 1.65
C ASP A 136 -9.20 -12.96 1.32
N ALA A 137 -9.12 -11.66 1.67
CA ALA A 137 -7.95 -10.86 1.34
C ALA A 137 -6.76 -11.24 2.24
N PRO A 138 -5.52 -11.13 1.74
CA PRO A 138 -4.34 -11.65 2.41
C PRO A 138 -3.86 -10.76 3.57
N PHE A 139 -4.67 -10.61 4.62
CA PHE A 139 -4.29 -9.85 5.83
C PHE A 139 -3.34 -10.61 6.76
N SER A 140 -3.17 -11.91 6.55
CA SER A 140 -2.24 -12.76 7.31
C SER A 140 -0.90 -12.91 6.61
N PHE A 141 0.19 -12.85 7.36
CA PHE A 141 1.55 -13.04 6.84
C PHE A 141 1.75 -14.40 6.14
N ASN A 142 0.97 -15.41 6.53
CA ASN A 142 1.08 -16.77 6.02
C ASN A 142 0.15 -17.05 4.82
N ALA A 143 -0.45 -16.01 4.22
CA ALA A 143 -1.32 -16.18 3.06
C ALA A 143 -0.56 -16.83 1.89
N ARG A 144 -1.17 -17.88 1.32
CA ARG A 144 -0.66 -18.55 0.12
C ARG A 144 -1.09 -17.75 -1.10
N ASN A 145 -0.16 -17.50 -2.03
CA ASN A 145 -0.39 -16.76 -3.28
C ASN A 145 -1.11 -15.41 -3.07
N PRO A 146 -0.54 -14.48 -2.28
CA PRO A 146 -1.17 -13.22 -1.90
C PRO A 146 -1.60 -12.38 -3.11
N TYR A 147 -0.81 -12.36 -4.19
CA TYR A 147 -1.15 -11.64 -5.41
C TYR A 147 -2.42 -12.16 -6.10
N SER A 148 -2.61 -13.48 -6.17
CA SER A 148 -3.83 -14.05 -6.76
C SER A 148 -5.08 -13.70 -5.96
N LEU A 149 -4.96 -13.61 -4.62
CA LEU A 149 -6.05 -13.19 -3.75
C LEU A 149 -6.34 -11.68 -3.90
N LEU A 150 -5.29 -10.85 -4.04
CA LEU A 150 -5.43 -9.42 -4.31
C LEU A 150 -6.08 -9.17 -5.67
N ASP A 151 -5.65 -9.87 -6.72
CA ASP A 151 -6.21 -9.71 -8.07
C ASP A 151 -7.69 -10.09 -8.09
N LYS A 152 -8.03 -11.24 -7.48
CA LYS A 152 -9.43 -11.66 -7.33
C LYS A 152 -10.26 -10.62 -6.55
N ALA A 153 -9.75 -10.15 -5.41
CA ALA A 153 -10.43 -9.14 -4.61
C ALA A 153 -10.58 -7.80 -5.36
N ASN A 154 -9.61 -7.44 -6.21
CA ASN A 154 -9.65 -6.24 -7.03
C ASN A 154 -10.70 -6.35 -8.15
N ILE A 155 -10.80 -7.51 -8.81
CA ILE A 155 -11.85 -7.78 -9.80
C ILE A 155 -13.23 -7.69 -9.14
N ASP A 156 -13.43 -8.34 -8.01
CA ASP A 156 -14.70 -8.30 -7.28
C ASP A 156 -15.03 -6.85 -6.81
N LEU A 157 -14.01 -6.05 -6.43
CA LEU A 157 -14.17 -4.63 -6.08
C LEU A 157 -14.55 -3.76 -7.27
N GLN A 158 -13.94 -3.98 -8.44
CA GLN A 158 -14.25 -3.26 -9.67
C GLN A 158 -15.71 -3.51 -10.08
N ALA A 159 -16.17 -4.76 -10.01
CA ALA A 159 -17.57 -5.10 -10.27
C ALA A 159 -18.54 -4.37 -9.34
N MET A 160 -18.20 -4.23 -8.04
CA MET A 160 -19.01 -3.46 -7.08
C MET A 160 -19.02 -1.96 -7.39
N GLU A 161 -17.91 -1.39 -7.88
CA GLU A 161 -17.84 0.02 -8.27
C GLU A 161 -18.61 0.30 -9.56
N ASP A 162 -18.55 -0.60 -10.54
CA ASP A 162 -19.33 -0.49 -11.78
C ASP A 162 -20.84 -0.52 -11.48
N GLU A 163 -21.29 -1.43 -10.62
CA GLU A 163 -22.69 -1.50 -10.18
C GLU A 163 -23.11 -0.24 -9.43
N LYS A 164 -22.24 0.29 -8.54
CA LYS A 164 -22.48 1.56 -7.85
C LYS A 164 -22.58 2.72 -8.84
N LEU A 165 -21.71 2.79 -9.84
CA LEU A 165 -21.71 3.84 -10.85
C LEU A 165 -23.02 3.82 -11.65
N HIS A 166 -23.46 2.62 -12.06
CA HIS A 166 -24.72 2.45 -12.77
C HIS A 166 -25.92 2.85 -11.91
N LEU A 167 -25.91 2.52 -10.61
CA LEU A 167 -26.93 2.95 -9.67
C LEU A 167 -26.91 4.47 -9.45
N GLN A 168 -25.73 5.07 -9.40
CA GLN A 168 -25.56 6.51 -9.26
C GLN A 168 -26.08 7.28 -10.47
N GLN A 169 -25.80 6.80 -11.69
CA GLN A 169 -26.35 7.37 -12.92
C GLN A 169 -27.88 7.34 -12.93
N SER A 170 -28.47 6.19 -12.60
CA SER A 170 -29.93 6.07 -12.46
C SER A 170 -30.49 7.00 -11.39
N ALA A 171 -29.83 7.12 -10.24
CA ALA A 171 -30.31 7.97 -9.15
C ALA A 171 -30.21 9.47 -9.46
N THR A 172 -29.11 9.92 -10.09
CA THR A 172 -28.93 11.32 -10.51
C THR A 172 -30.02 11.77 -11.47
N LEU A 173 -30.44 10.91 -12.40
CA LEU A 173 -31.49 11.24 -13.36
C LEU A 173 -32.84 11.55 -12.70
N PHE A 174 -33.15 10.91 -11.57
CA PHE A 174 -34.41 11.07 -10.85
C PHE A 174 -34.28 11.93 -9.58
N ASP A 175 -33.19 12.69 -9.44
CA ASP A 175 -32.86 13.49 -8.25
C ASP A 175 -32.91 12.68 -6.93
N VAL A 176 -32.56 11.39 -6.99
CA VAL A 176 -32.49 10.52 -5.82
C VAL A 176 -31.10 10.60 -5.21
N VAL A 177 -31.03 10.94 -3.93
CA VAL A 177 -29.76 10.95 -3.19
C VAL A 177 -29.29 9.53 -2.95
N VAL A 178 -28.11 9.19 -3.49
CA VAL A 178 -27.44 7.91 -3.24
C VAL A 178 -26.70 7.96 -1.91
N PRO A 179 -26.85 6.94 -1.04
CA PRO A 179 -26.08 6.86 0.21
C PRO A 179 -24.57 6.82 -0.02
N ASP A 180 -23.82 7.37 0.94
CA ASP A 180 -22.36 7.24 0.93
C ASP A 180 -21.91 5.83 1.36
N TYR A 181 -21.46 5.03 0.39
CA TYR A 181 -21.01 3.66 0.61
C TYR A 181 -19.61 3.60 1.24
N LYS A 182 -19.55 3.86 2.56
CA LYS A 182 -18.31 3.95 3.33
C LYS A 182 -17.50 2.65 3.38
N GLN A 183 -18.15 1.47 3.38
CA GLN A 183 -17.43 0.19 3.48
C GLN A 183 -16.69 -0.11 2.19
N LEU A 184 -17.33 0.12 1.04
CA LEU A 184 -16.70 -0.04 -0.27
C LEU A 184 -15.47 0.88 -0.42
N LYS A 185 -15.61 2.16 -0.05
CA LYS A 185 -14.49 3.12 -0.05
C LYS A 185 -13.32 2.67 0.85
N LYS A 186 -13.59 2.05 2.00
CA LYS A 186 -12.55 1.50 2.87
C LYS A 186 -11.85 0.32 2.19
N CYS A 187 -12.57 -0.63 1.62
CA CYS A 187 -11.98 -1.76 0.91
C CYS A 187 -11.06 -1.30 -0.25
N PHE A 188 -11.45 -0.26 -1.00
CA PHE A 188 -10.60 0.34 -2.04
C PHE A 188 -9.29 0.95 -1.53
N LYS A 189 -9.29 1.53 -0.32
CA LYS A 189 -8.07 2.03 0.31
C LYS A 189 -7.22 0.86 0.80
N GLU A 190 -7.85 -0.09 1.49
CA GLU A 190 -7.18 -1.24 2.09
C GLU A 190 -6.52 -2.12 1.03
N ILE A 191 -7.15 -2.37 -0.14
CA ILE A 191 -6.54 -3.21 -1.18
C ILE A 191 -5.26 -2.61 -1.76
N LYS A 192 -5.19 -1.29 -1.90
CA LYS A 192 -3.98 -0.58 -2.37
C LYS A 192 -2.85 -0.70 -1.36
N LEU A 193 -3.17 -0.40 -0.09
CA LEU A 193 -2.22 -0.52 1.01
C LEU A 193 -1.77 -1.98 1.22
N LEU A 194 -2.66 -2.95 1.02
CA LEU A 194 -2.35 -4.37 1.14
C LEU A 194 -1.41 -4.81 0.03
N LYS A 195 -1.59 -4.29 -1.20
CA LYS A 195 -0.64 -4.49 -2.30
C LYS A 195 0.75 -3.93 -1.96
N GLU A 196 0.84 -2.68 -1.50
CA GLU A 196 2.11 -2.07 -1.09
C GLU A 196 2.82 -2.88 -0.01
N LEU A 197 2.07 -3.34 1.00
CA LEU A 197 2.61 -4.19 2.07
C LEU A 197 3.11 -5.54 1.51
N TRP A 198 2.37 -6.19 0.63
CA TRP A 198 2.77 -7.46 0.04
C TRP A 198 3.95 -7.33 -0.91
N ASP A 199 4.08 -6.23 -1.63
CA ASP A 199 5.24 -5.93 -2.45
C ASP A 199 6.51 -5.81 -1.59
N LEU A 200 6.41 -5.15 -0.43
CA LEU A 200 7.49 -5.10 0.55
C LEU A 200 7.80 -6.47 1.16
N ILE A 201 6.78 -7.25 1.54
CA ILE A 201 6.95 -8.62 2.07
C ILE A 201 7.64 -9.50 1.04
N HIS A 202 7.21 -9.43 -0.23
CA HIS A 202 7.78 -10.24 -1.30
C HIS A 202 9.23 -9.86 -1.57
N SER A 203 9.54 -8.56 -1.60
CA SER A 203 10.91 -8.05 -1.74
C SER A 203 11.82 -8.57 -0.61
N ALA A 204 11.39 -8.42 0.65
CA ALA A 204 12.15 -8.91 1.80
C ALA A 204 12.34 -10.43 1.77
N ARG A 205 11.29 -11.20 1.46
CA ARG A 205 11.38 -12.67 1.36
C ARG A 205 12.32 -13.12 0.26
N SER A 206 12.28 -12.48 -0.91
CA SER A 206 13.17 -12.80 -2.01
C SER A 206 14.63 -12.55 -1.63
N SER A 207 14.94 -11.41 -1.00
CA SER A 207 16.29 -11.13 -0.47
C SER A 207 16.73 -12.19 0.55
N ILE A 208 15.85 -12.58 1.48
CA ILE A 208 16.16 -13.61 2.49
C ILE A 208 16.42 -14.96 1.83
N VAL A 209 15.61 -15.36 0.84
CA VAL A 209 15.80 -16.63 0.10
C VAL A 209 17.17 -16.70 -0.55
N ASP A 210 17.69 -15.57 -1.03
CA ASP A 210 19.03 -15.52 -1.59
C ASP A 210 20.12 -15.55 -0.51
N TRP A 211 19.94 -14.81 0.58
CA TRP A 211 20.89 -14.81 1.70
C TRP A 211 21.04 -16.17 2.36
N VAL A 212 19.93 -16.90 2.51
CA VAL A 212 19.88 -18.22 3.14
C VAL A 212 20.78 -19.25 2.43
N LYS A 213 21.06 -19.05 1.13
CA LYS A 213 21.95 -19.91 0.32
C LYS A 213 23.44 -19.54 0.49
N THR A 214 23.76 -18.42 1.12
CA THR A 214 25.15 -17.93 1.24
C THR A 214 25.95 -18.84 2.18
N PRO A 215 27.12 -19.35 1.75
CA PRO A 215 28.02 -20.13 2.62
C PRO A 215 28.57 -19.29 3.77
N TRP A 216 28.81 -19.90 4.94
CA TRP A 216 29.29 -19.24 6.17
C TRP A 216 30.44 -18.25 5.94
N ARG A 217 31.46 -18.67 5.18
CA ARG A 217 32.67 -17.87 4.92
C ARG A 217 32.41 -16.63 4.05
N GLN A 218 31.26 -16.56 3.38
CA GLN A 218 30.87 -15.48 2.48
C GLN A 218 29.73 -14.62 3.06
N ILE A 219 29.27 -14.90 4.29
CA ILE A 219 28.21 -14.14 4.93
C ILE A 219 28.74 -12.74 5.26
N ASN A 220 28.20 -11.74 4.56
CA ASN A 220 28.39 -10.34 4.87
C ASN A 220 27.23 -9.85 5.74
N VAL A 221 27.44 -9.84 7.06
CA VAL A 221 26.41 -9.45 8.02
C VAL A 221 26.07 -7.96 7.92
N GLU A 222 27.05 -7.09 7.71
CA GLU A 222 26.84 -5.64 7.62
C GLU A 222 25.90 -5.26 6.48
N GLN A 223 26.11 -5.87 5.31
CA GLN A 223 25.26 -5.67 4.14
C GLN A 223 23.83 -6.17 4.41
N MET A 224 23.67 -7.36 4.99
CA MET A 224 22.34 -7.92 5.29
C MET A 224 21.60 -7.09 6.35
N ASP A 225 22.29 -6.62 7.40
CA ASP A 225 21.72 -5.76 8.44
C ASP A 225 21.26 -4.42 7.86
N MET A 226 22.06 -3.80 6.98
CA MET A 226 21.68 -2.58 6.28
C MET A 226 20.39 -2.75 5.46
N GLU A 227 20.27 -3.85 4.72
CA GLU A 227 19.08 -4.16 3.93
C GLU A 227 17.85 -4.43 4.82
N LEU A 228 18.01 -5.16 5.93
CA LEU A 228 16.94 -5.38 6.91
C LEU A 228 16.46 -4.08 7.56
N ARG A 229 17.38 -3.18 7.90
CA ARG A 229 17.06 -1.83 8.40
C ARG A 229 16.34 -0.99 7.36
N ARG A 230 16.70 -1.11 6.08
CA ARG A 230 15.96 -0.48 4.98
C ARG A 230 14.54 -1.00 4.94
N PHE A 231 14.32 -2.33 4.96
CA PHE A 231 12.98 -2.90 5.00
C PHE A 231 12.18 -2.48 6.24
N ALA A 232 12.82 -2.38 7.41
CA ALA A 232 12.16 -1.87 8.62
C ALA A 232 11.71 -0.41 8.46
N LYS A 233 12.55 0.44 7.84
CA LYS A 233 12.23 1.84 7.56
C LYS A 233 11.10 1.96 6.54
N ASP A 234 11.15 1.17 5.47
CA ASP A 234 10.11 1.13 4.44
C ASP A 234 8.78 0.68 5.05
N LEU A 235 8.80 -0.36 5.91
CA LEU A 235 7.64 -0.84 6.64
C LEU A 235 7.03 0.26 7.53
N LEU A 236 7.86 1.04 8.23
CA LEU A 236 7.41 2.16 9.05
C LEU A 236 6.84 3.33 8.24
N SER A 237 7.29 3.49 6.99
CA SER A 237 6.84 4.53 6.06
C SER A 237 5.46 4.26 5.47
N LEU A 238 5.00 3.00 5.50
CA LEU A 238 3.65 2.63 5.09
C LEU A 238 2.59 3.31 5.98
N ASP A 239 1.38 3.41 5.43
CA ASP A 239 0.24 4.00 6.14
C ASP A 239 0.01 3.34 7.52
N LYS A 240 -0.31 4.16 8.53
CA LYS A 240 -0.50 3.69 9.92
C LYS A 240 -1.58 2.62 10.05
N HIS A 241 -2.58 2.60 9.15
CA HIS A 241 -3.61 1.56 9.13
C HIS A 241 -3.04 0.16 8.92
N THR A 242 -1.94 0.03 8.17
CA THR A 242 -1.32 -1.27 7.87
C THR A 242 -0.78 -1.98 9.12
N ARG A 243 -0.42 -1.22 10.16
CA ARG A 243 0.15 -1.72 11.43
C ARG A 243 -0.79 -2.64 12.20
N SER A 244 -2.10 -2.54 11.95
CA SER A 244 -3.10 -3.40 12.58
C SER A 244 -3.19 -4.79 11.96
N TRP A 245 -2.56 -5.01 10.81
CA TRP A 245 -2.67 -6.27 10.06
C TRP A 245 -1.61 -7.27 10.47
N ASN A 246 -2.00 -8.55 10.52
CA ASN A 246 -1.10 -9.64 10.85
C ASN A 246 0.06 -9.76 9.84
N ALA A 247 -0.16 -9.42 8.57
CA ALA A 247 0.88 -9.35 7.54
C ALA A 247 1.99 -8.34 7.91
N TYR A 248 1.64 -7.17 8.45
CA TYR A 248 2.61 -6.17 8.91
C TYR A 248 3.41 -6.72 10.10
N PHE A 249 2.69 -7.25 11.12
CA PHE A 249 3.33 -7.80 12.31
C PHE A 249 4.27 -8.96 11.99
N GLY A 250 3.87 -9.84 11.07
CA GLY A 250 4.70 -10.95 10.63
C GLY A 250 6.00 -10.51 9.97
N LEU A 251 5.97 -9.46 9.13
CA LEU A 251 7.18 -8.90 8.53
C LEU A 251 8.05 -8.19 9.56
N ASP A 252 7.47 -7.38 10.43
CA ASP A 252 8.19 -6.67 11.51
C ASP A 252 8.91 -7.65 12.43
N LEU A 253 8.22 -8.72 12.85
CA LEU A 253 8.80 -9.78 13.68
C LEU A 253 9.91 -10.54 12.94
N LEU A 254 9.70 -10.87 11.66
CA LEU A 254 10.71 -11.55 10.84
C LEU A 254 11.98 -10.69 10.74
N ILE A 255 11.86 -9.40 10.44
CA ILE A 255 12.99 -8.47 10.33
C ILE A 255 13.73 -8.37 11.67
N LYS A 256 13.00 -8.19 12.78
CA LYS A 256 13.60 -8.10 14.12
C LYS A 256 14.36 -9.37 14.49
N ASN A 257 13.76 -10.54 14.30
CA ASN A 257 14.39 -11.82 14.61
C ASN A 257 15.64 -12.06 13.75
N LEU A 258 15.61 -11.65 12.48
CA LEU A 258 16.77 -11.75 11.60
C LEU A 258 17.89 -10.79 12.02
N ILE A 259 17.60 -9.54 12.37
CA ILE A 259 18.60 -8.59 12.88
C ILE A 259 19.28 -9.16 14.13
N THR A 260 18.50 -9.69 15.08
CA THR A 260 19.08 -10.31 16.29
C THR A 260 19.92 -11.55 15.95
N SER A 261 19.44 -12.41 15.05
CA SER A 261 20.19 -13.61 14.63
C SER A 261 21.48 -13.24 13.89
N LEU A 262 21.46 -12.19 13.06
CA LEU A 262 22.63 -11.67 12.36
C LEU A 262 23.68 -11.12 13.32
N ARG A 263 23.27 -10.40 14.37
CA ARG A 263 24.21 -9.94 15.42
C ARG A 263 24.91 -11.11 16.10
N ALA A 264 24.15 -12.15 16.47
CA ALA A 264 24.71 -13.38 17.02
C ALA A 264 25.67 -14.08 16.03
N ILE A 265 25.36 -14.05 14.73
CA ILE A 265 26.27 -14.56 13.68
C ILE A 265 27.57 -13.75 13.61
N THR A 266 27.51 -12.41 13.68
CA THR A 266 28.71 -11.58 13.74
C THR A 266 29.60 -11.96 14.92
N ASP A 267 29.00 -12.17 16.10
CA ASP A 267 29.75 -12.56 17.30
C ASP A 267 30.40 -13.95 17.10
N LEU A 268 29.69 -14.89 16.46
CA LEU A 268 30.19 -16.24 16.16
C LEU A 268 31.24 -16.27 15.03
N GLN A 269 31.33 -15.24 14.19
CA GLN A 269 32.41 -15.10 13.19
C GLN A 269 33.76 -14.74 13.81
N ASN A 270 33.82 -14.51 15.13
CA ASN A 270 35.07 -14.23 15.83
C ASN A 270 36.07 -15.41 15.69
N PRO A 271 37.34 -15.16 15.31
CA PRO A 271 38.34 -16.21 15.10
C PRO A 271 38.72 -17.00 16.37
N ALA A 272 38.37 -16.50 17.56
CA ALA A 272 38.55 -17.22 18.81
C ALA A 272 37.64 -18.47 18.93
N ILE A 273 36.56 -18.53 18.15
CA ILE A 273 35.60 -19.64 18.15
C ILE A 273 36.24 -20.90 17.55
N ARG A 274 35.97 -22.05 18.17
CA ARG A 274 36.54 -23.36 17.87
C ARG A 274 35.48 -24.44 18.08
N ASP A 275 35.77 -25.68 17.68
CA ASP A 275 34.83 -26.81 17.75
C ASP A 275 34.19 -26.99 19.15
N ARG A 276 34.97 -26.78 20.22
CA ARG A 276 34.47 -26.84 21.61
C ARG A 276 33.37 -25.81 21.90
N HIS A 277 33.45 -24.62 21.30
CA HIS A 277 32.47 -23.55 21.44
C HIS A 277 31.20 -23.87 20.63
N TRP A 278 31.34 -24.45 19.44
CA TRP A 278 30.20 -24.96 18.66
C TRP A 278 29.45 -26.06 19.39
N HIS A 279 30.15 -26.94 20.12
CA HIS A 279 29.51 -27.95 20.97
C HIS A 279 28.73 -27.32 22.15
N GLN A 280 29.25 -26.25 22.76
CA GLN A 280 28.53 -25.51 23.80
C GLN A 280 27.26 -24.86 23.24
N LEU A 281 27.34 -24.26 22.04
CA LEU A 281 26.19 -23.67 21.37
C LEU A 281 25.11 -24.70 21.03
N MET A 282 25.49 -25.88 20.55
CA MET A 282 24.56 -26.99 20.32
C MET A 282 23.83 -27.42 21.59
N ASN A 283 24.55 -27.49 22.72
CA ASN A 283 23.93 -27.85 24.00
C ASN A 283 22.94 -26.77 24.48
N ALA A 284 23.26 -25.49 24.26
CA ALA A 284 22.39 -24.37 24.61
C ALA A 284 21.12 -24.33 23.73
N THR A 285 21.27 -24.51 22.42
CA THR A 285 20.17 -24.49 21.44
C THR A 285 19.37 -25.80 21.42
N LYS A 286 19.93 -26.90 21.92
CA LYS A 286 19.40 -28.27 21.82
C LYS A 286 19.23 -28.76 20.38
N VAL A 287 19.93 -28.14 19.43
CA VAL A 287 19.94 -28.53 18.01
C VAL A 287 21.27 -29.18 17.70
N GLN A 288 21.24 -30.35 17.04
CA GLN A 288 22.46 -30.98 16.55
C GLN A 288 22.91 -30.31 15.25
N PHE A 289 24.13 -29.78 15.27
CA PHE A 289 24.70 -29.01 14.19
C PHE A 289 26.21 -29.27 14.08
N THR A 290 26.67 -29.67 12.91
CA THR A 290 28.11 -29.83 12.66
C THR A 290 28.56 -28.74 11.70
N MET A 291 29.54 -27.95 12.14
CA MET A 291 30.11 -26.92 11.30
C MET A 291 30.92 -27.58 10.17
N THR A 292 30.53 -27.34 8.93
CA THR A 292 31.23 -27.86 7.75
C THR A 292 31.50 -26.73 6.77
N GLU A 293 32.36 -26.97 5.78
CA GLU A 293 32.61 -25.97 4.72
C GLU A 293 31.36 -25.65 3.88
N GLN A 294 30.34 -26.52 3.93
CA GLN A 294 29.07 -26.37 3.25
C GLN A 294 27.98 -25.71 4.11
N THR A 295 28.28 -25.34 5.35
CA THR A 295 27.33 -24.64 6.22
C THR A 295 26.89 -23.33 5.56
N THR A 296 25.59 -23.13 5.48
CA THR A 296 24.95 -21.94 4.92
C THR A 296 24.31 -21.07 6.00
N LEU A 297 23.91 -19.85 5.64
CA LEU A 297 23.09 -19.02 6.52
C LEU A 297 21.78 -19.72 6.94
N SER A 298 21.19 -20.54 6.07
CA SER A 298 20.01 -21.37 6.39
C SER A 298 20.21 -22.18 7.67
N ASP A 299 21.34 -22.88 7.75
CA ASP A 299 21.61 -23.82 8.82
C ASP A 299 21.80 -23.09 10.16
N LEU A 300 22.34 -21.88 10.11
CA LEU A 300 22.55 -21.03 11.27
C LEU A 300 21.26 -20.38 11.76
N LEU A 301 20.40 -19.95 10.84
CA LEU A 301 19.08 -19.43 11.18
C LEU A 301 18.16 -20.52 11.77
N ALA A 302 18.37 -21.78 11.40
CA ALA A 302 17.66 -22.92 11.99
C ALA A 302 18.01 -23.17 13.47
N LEU A 303 19.13 -22.62 13.97
CA LEU A 303 19.49 -22.62 15.39
C LEU A 303 18.67 -21.62 16.21
N GLU A 304 17.86 -20.80 15.56
CA GLU A 304 17.02 -19.77 16.20
C GLU A 304 17.81 -18.87 17.15
N LEU A 305 18.99 -18.41 16.71
CA LEU A 305 19.96 -17.66 17.54
C LEU A 305 19.36 -16.45 18.27
N HIS A 306 18.32 -15.83 17.70
CA HIS A 306 17.55 -14.76 18.33
C HIS A 306 16.90 -15.13 19.68
N LYS A 307 16.75 -16.43 20.00
CA LYS A 307 16.23 -16.92 21.29
C LYS A 307 17.33 -17.13 22.34
N VAL A 308 18.59 -17.20 21.91
CA VAL A 308 19.75 -17.55 22.76
C VAL A 308 20.87 -16.52 22.62
N GLU A 309 20.54 -15.25 22.36
CA GLU A 309 21.52 -14.17 22.11
C GLU A 309 22.53 -14.03 23.26
N ASP A 310 22.07 -14.10 24.51
CA ASP A 310 22.94 -13.96 25.69
C ASP A 310 23.89 -15.15 25.84
N GLU A 311 23.44 -16.36 25.53
CA GLU A 311 24.30 -17.56 25.56
C GLU A 311 25.36 -17.51 24.46
N VAL A 312 25.00 -17.04 23.26
CA VAL A 312 25.97 -16.82 22.18
C VAL A 312 27.05 -15.84 22.63
N ARG A 313 26.65 -14.71 23.22
CA ARG A 313 27.58 -13.69 23.71
C ARG A 313 28.52 -14.24 24.78
N ASN A 314 28.00 -15.00 25.74
CA ASN A 314 28.81 -15.63 26.79
C ASN A 314 29.83 -16.63 26.23
N ILE A 315 29.44 -17.43 25.23
CA ILE A 315 30.33 -18.39 24.56
C ILE A 315 31.44 -17.64 23.82
N VAL A 316 31.12 -16.56 23.12
CA VAL A 316 32.10 -15.74 22.38
C VAL A 316 33.05 -15.04 23.34
N ASP A 317 32.56 -14.45 24.43
CA ASP A 317 33.38 -13.82 25.45
C ASP A 317 34.34 -14.82 26.10
N LYS A 318 33.86 -16.05 26.38
CA LYS A 318 34.70 -17.13 26.87
C LYS A 318 35.78 -17.52 25.86
N ALA A 319 35.41 -17.67 24.59
CA ALA A 319 36.36 -17.99 23.53
C ALA A 319 37.45 -16.93 23.39
N VAL A 320 37.09 -15.64 23.43
CA VAL A 320 38.04 -14.52 23.36
C VAL A 320 39.00 -14.52 24.54
N LYS A 321 38.50 -14.77 25.76
CA LYS A 321 39.35 -14.91 26.95
C LYS A 321 40.30 -16.10 26.82
N GLU A 322 39.81 -17.26 26.41
CA GLU A 322 40.64 -18.45 26.19
C GLU A 322 41.74 -18.21 25.15
N MET A 323 41.43 -17.53 24.04
CA MET A 323 42.42 -17.16 23.03
C MET A 323 43.49 -16.21 23.59
N GLY A 324 43.10 -15.26 24.44
CA GLY A 324 44.04 -14.38 25.14
C GLY A 324 44.97 -15.15 26.08
N THR A 325 44.42 -16.07 26.87
CA THR A 325 45.20 -16.96 27.75
C THR A 325 46.18 -17.82 26.96
N GLU A 326 45.74 -18.42 25.86
CA GLU A 326 46.61 -19.25 25.01
C GLU A 326 47.74 -18.44 24.36
N LYS A 327 47.49 -17.18 23.99
CA LYS A 327 48.53 -16.28 23.49
C LYS A 327 49.60 -16.01 24.56
N ILE A 328 49.19 -15.73 25.80
CA ILE A 328 50.12 -15.52 26.92
C ILE A 328 50.95 -16.79 27.15
N LEU A 329 50.31 -17.97 27.17
CA LEU A 329 51.02 -19.25 27.34
C LEU A 329 52.03 -19.51 26.21
N LEU A 330 51.68 -19.18 24.96
CA LEU A 330 52.59 -19.28 23.82
C LEU A 330 53.77 -18.32 23.94
N GLU A 331 53.55 -17.06 24.34
CA GLU A 331 54.61 -16.06 24.55
C GLU A 331 55.59 -16.50 25.65
N ILE A 332 55.06 -17.01 26.77
CA ILE A 332 55.86 -17.60 27.85
C ILE A 332 56.67 -18.77 27.32
N SER A 333 56.04 -19.70 26.60
CA SER A 333 56.74 -20.86 26.02
C SER A 333 57.85 -20.44 25.06
N GLN A 334 57.61 -19.44 24.20
CA GLN A 334 58.61 -18.93 23.26
C GLN A 334 59.77 -18.27 23.99
N THR A 335 59.48 -17.41 24.98
CA THR A 335 60.48 -16.76 25.83
C THR A 335 61.45 -17.79 26.41
N TRP A 336 60.91 -18.82 27.06
CA TRP A 336 61.72 -19.88 27.70
C TRP A 336 62.38 -20.84 26.73
N THR A 337 61.90 -20.94 25.48
CA THR A 337 62.59 -21.73 24.44
C THR A 337 63.84 -21.01 23.94
N SER A 338 63.84 -19.67 23.93
CA SER A 338 64.98 -18.85 23.49
C SER A 338 65.93 -18.42 24.61
N MET A 339 65.51 -18.53 25.87
CA MET A 339 66.31 -18.06 27.01
C MET A 339 67.51 -18.98 27.24
N GLU A 340 68.72 -18.42 27.33
CA GLU A 340 69.95 -19.15 27.64
C GLU A 340 70.66 -18.51 28.83
N PHE A 341 71.38 -19.31 29.62
CA PHE A 341 72.21 -18.77 30.71
C PHE A 341 73.48 -18.12 30.15
N SER A 342 73.80 -16.93 30.66
CA SER A 342 75.08 -16.28 30.42
C SER A 342 76.16 -16.81 31.37
N TYR A 343 77.40 -16.91 30.87
CA TYR A 343 78.53 -17.44 31.63
C TYR A 343 79.72 -16.49 31.59
N GLU A 344 80.34 -16.28 32.76
CA GLU A 344 81.61 -15.58 32.93
C GLU A 344 82.70 -16.57 33.35
N HIS A 345 83.96 -16.33 32.94
CA HIS A 345 85.05 -17.23 33.31
C HIS A 345 85.68 -16.82 34.65
N HIS A 346 85.85 -17.77 35.57
CA HIS A 346 86.51 -17.52 36.85
C HIS A 346 87.98 -17.11 36.63
N HIS A 347 88.34 -15.94 37.16
CA HIS A 347 89.64 -15.26 36.94
C HIS A 347 90.88 -16.10 37.32
N ARG A 348 90.73 -17.09 38.21
CA ARG A 348 91.86 -17.92 38.70
C ARG A 348 91.89 -19.36 38.17
N THR A 349 90.76 -19.88 37.70
CA THR A 349 90.61 -21.31 37.34
C THR A 349 90.06 -21.53 35.94
N GLY A 350 89.59 -20.47 35.26
CA GLY A 350 88.99 -20.56 33.93
C GLY A 350 87.64 -21.28 33.90
N THR A 351 87.07 -21.65 35.05
CA THR A 351 85.79 -22.36 35.15
C THR A 351 84.63 -21.43 34.75
N PRO A 352 83.68 -21.87 33.91
CA PRO A 352 82.50 -21.07 33.58
C PRO A 352 81.60 -20.96 34.82
N LEU A 353 81.37 -19.73 35.27
CA LEU A 353 80.44 -19.35 36.31
C LEU A 353 79.18 -18.79 35.65
N ILE A 354 78.01 -19.13 36.16
CA ILE A 354 76.76 -18.53 35.71
C ILE A 354 76.75 -17.08 36.15
N GLN A 355 76.50 -16.17 35.21
CA GLN A 355 76.32 -14.76 35.49
C GLN A 355 74.90 -14.54 36.03
N ALA A 356 74.75 -13.79 37.11
CA ALA A 356 73.44 -13.41 37.62
C ALA A 356 72.87 -12.31 36.70
N ASP A 357 71.97 -12.71 35.81
CA ASP A 357 71.26 -11.79 34.92
C ASP A 357 69.97 -11.29 35.59
N GLU A 358 69.94 -10.02 36.01
CA GLU A 358 68.76 -9.41 36.63
C GLU A 358 67.54 -9.46 35.71
N LEU A 359 67.74 -9.35 34.39
CA LEU A 359 66.66 -9.41 33.40
C LEU A 359 66.02 -10.80 33.37
N LEU A 360 66.81 -11.86 33.57
CA LEU A 360 66.31 -13.24 33.63
C LEU A 360 65.43 -13.46 34.85
N PHE A 361 65.81 -12.93 36.02
CA PHE A 361 64.99 -12.99 37.22
C PHE A 361 63.71 -12.16 37.09
N GLU A 362 63.79 -10.94 36.54
CA GLU A 362 62.61 -10.11 36.30
C GLU A 362 61.61 -10.79 35.35
N THR A 363 62.12 -11.40 34.27
CA THR A 363 61.31 -12.16 33.31
C THR A 363 60.65 -13.38 33.97
N LEU A 364 61.39 -14.08 34.85
CA LEU A 364 60.86 -15.22 35.61
C LEU A 364 59.70 -14.80 36.52
N ASP A 365 59.92 -13.78 37.33
CA ASP A 365 58.92 -13.29 38.29
C ASP A 365 57.68 -12.78 37.56
N ASN A 366 57.84 -12.03 36.48
CA ASN A 366 56.71 -11.55 35.67
C ASN A 366 55.91 -12.72 35.06
N ASN A 367 56.58 -13.71 34.46
CA ASN A 367 55.92 -14.89 33.89
C ASN A 367 55.22 -15.73 34.98
N GLN A 368 55.79 -15.82 36.18
CA GLN A 368 55.17 -16.50 37.32
C GLN A 368 53.88 -15.79 37.76
N VAL A 369 53.89 -14.46 37.87
CA VAL A 369 52.71 -13.66 38.20
C VAL A 369 51.62 -13.86 37.14
N GLN A 370 51.97 -13.82 35.84
CA GLN A 370 51.01 -14.04 34.76
C GLN A 370 50.36 -15.43 34.83
N LEU A 371 51.14 -16.49 35.06
CA LEU A 371 50.61 -17.85 35.23
C LEU A 371 49.70 -17.97 36.46
N GLN A 372 50.07 -17.32 37.57
CA GLN A 372 49.27 -17.33 38.78
C GLN A 372 47.90 -16.65 38.57
N VAL A 373 47.85 -15.56 37.79
CA VAL A 373 46.59 -14.91 37.40
C VAL A 373 45.74 -15.84 36.53
N ILE A 374 46.34 -16.51 35.54
CA ILE A 374 45.64 -17.46 34.66
C ILE A 374 45.04 -18.64 35.45
N MET A 375 45.74 -19.13 36.47
CA MET A 375 45.22 -20.22 37.30
C MET A 375 44.02 -19.83 38.18
N GLN A 376 43.86 -18.54 38.47
CA GLN A 376 42.79 -18.01 39.32
C GLN A 376 41.56 -17.54 38.52
N SER A 377 41.71 -17.34 37.20
CA SER A 377 40.62 -16.97 36.29
C SER A 377 39.85 -18.19 35.80
#